data_AF-A0A7W0XLR2-F1
#
_entry.id   AF-A0A7W0XLR2-F1
#
_cell.length_a   1.000
_cell.length_b   1.000
_cell.length_c   1.000
_cell.angle_alpha   90.00
_cell.angle_beta   90.00
_cell.angle_gamma   90.00
#
_symmetry.space_group_name_H-M   'P 1'
#
loop_
_entity.id
_entity.type
_entity.pdbx_description
1 polymer ?
#
loop_
_entity_poly.entity_id
_entity_poly.type
_entity_poly.pdbx_seq_one_letter_code
_entity_poly.pdbx_strand_id
1 'polypeptide(L)'
;MRVFFDENIPRQLRHVLPGHEISSVEVEGWKGKDNGELLALIVGRFDVLITSDDNLSSQQNLIGRNLSIVVVPTNKLTLLRANAAALRITLEEMASYDHQVIVTINWKGKRVMRRLDHATSETSELTPVSPFRT
;
A
#
# COMPACT_ATOMS: atom_id res chain seq x y z
N MET A 1 -11.39 5.93 -0.13
CA MET A 1 -10.37 5.70 -1.18
C MET A 1 -10.61 4.36 -1.84
N ARG A 2 -10.24 4.24 -3.11
CA ARG A 2 -10.16 3.00 -3.89
C ARG A 2 -8.81 2.36 -3.62
N VAL A 3 -8.81 1.20 -2.97
CA VAL A 3 -7.62 0.48 -2.55
C VAL A 3 -7.53 -0.82 -3.33
N PHE A 4 -6.37 -1.07 -3.92
CA PHE A 4 -6.07 -2.33 -4.58
C PHE A 4 -5.15 -3.17 -3.68
N PHE A 5 -5.51 -4.42 -3.46
CA PHE A 5 -4.65 -5.40 -2.82
C PHE A 5 -3.84 -6.14 -3.87
N ASP A 6 -2.52 -6.11 -3.69
CA ASP A 6 -1.60 -6.97 -4.43
C ASP A 6 -1.96 -8.45 -4.22
N GLU A 7 -1.52 -9.33 -5.12
CA GLU A 7 -1.79 -10.78 -5.06
C GLU A 7 -1.26 -11.39 -3.76
N ASN A 8 -0.17 -10.83 -3.22
CA ASN A 8 0.40 -11.28 -1.96
C ASN A 8 -0.43 -10.88 -0.72
N ILE A 9 -1.41 -9.97 -0.83
CA ILE A 9 -2.21 -9.51 0.29
C ILE A 9 -3.49 -10.35 0.43
N PRO A 10 -3.78 -10.89 1.63
CA PRO A 10 -4.97 -11.71 1.83
C PRO A 10 -6.25 -10.86 1.70
N ARG A 11 -7.11 -11.21 0.74
CA ARG A 11 -8.38 -10.51 0.47
C ARG A 11 -9.27 -10.31 1.70
N GLN A 12 -9.19 -11.21 2.69
CA GLN A 12 -9.97 -11.15 3.91
C GLN A 12 -9.59 -9.95 4.81
N LEU A 13 -8.49 -9.25 4.51
CA LEU A 13 -8.12 -8.00 5.15
C LEU A 13 -9.17 -6.90 4.92
N ARG A 14 -9.94 -6.97 3.82
CA ARG A 14 -11.00 -6.00 3.51
C ARG A 14 -12.04 -5.85 4.63
N HIS A 15 -12.27 -6.92 5.40
CA HIS A 15 -13.24 -6.94 6.49
C HIS A 15 -12.85 -6.08 7.69
N VAL A 16 -11.59 -5.65 7.77
CA VAL A 16 -11.06 -4.82 8.86
C VAL A 16 -10.58 -3.46 8.38
N LEU A 17 -10.87 -3.08 7.13
CA LEU A 17 -10.58 -1.76 6.57
C LEU A 17 -11.88 -1.09 6.05
N PRO A 18 -12.86 -0.82 6.94
CA PRO A 18 -14.12 -0.18 6.54
C PRO A 18 -13.87 1.24 6.03
N GLY A 19 -14.76 1.73 5.15
CA GLY A 19 -14.66 3.08 4.57
C GLY A 19 -13.78 3.18 3.32
N HIS A 20 -13.21 2.05 2.86
CA HIS A 20 -12.45 1.97 1.62
C HIS A 20 -13.16 1.04 0.62
N GLU A 21 -13.12 1.40 -0.67
CA GLU A 21 -13.54 0.53 -1.75
C GLU A 21 -12.35 -0.37 -2.12
N ILE A 22 -12.44 -1.65 -1.79
CA ILE A 22 -11.29 -2.57 -1.86
C ILE A 22 -11.51 -3.59 -2.98
N SER A 23 -10.55 -3.66 -3.89
CA SER A 23 -10.48 -4.71 -4.92
C SER A 23 -9.15 -5.47 -4.88
N SER A 24 -9.07 -6.57 -5.62
CA SER A 24 -7.88 -7.41 -5.76
C SER A 24 -7.87 -8.11 -7.12
N VAL A 25 -6.74 -8.76 -7.47
CA VAL A 25 -6.61 -9.53 -8.71
C VAL A 25 -7.72 -10.58 -8.90
N GLU A 26 -8.18 -11.20 -7.83
CA GLU A 26 -9.25 -12.20 -7.88
C GLU A 26 -10.62 -11.57 -8.17
N VAL A 27 -10.89 -10.40 -7.60
CA VAL A 27 -12.17 -9.68 -7.77
C VAL A 27 -12.28 -9.11 -9.18
N GLU A 28 -11.19 -8.58 -9.73
CA GLU A 28 -11.15 -8.02 -11.08
C GLU A 28 -10.95 -9.08 -12.18
N GLY A 29 -10.68 -10.34 -11.82
CA GLY A 29 -10.40 -11.40 -12.78
C GLY A 29 -9.04 -11.28 -13.48
N TRP A 30 -8.04 -10.66 -12.83
CA TRP A 30 -6.69 -10.42 -13.35
C TRP A 30 -5.64 -11.42 -12.86
N LYS A 31 -6.07 -12.59 -12.41
CA LYS A 31 -5.15 -13.63 -11.93
C LYS A 31 -4.14 -14.01 -13.02
N GLY A 32 -2.86 -14.08 -12.66
CA GLY A 32 -1.77 -14.45 -13.58
C GLY A 32 -1.23 -13.33 -14.46
N LYS A 33 -1.68 -12.08 -14.26
CA LYS A 33 -1.04 -10.89 -14.84
C LYS A 33 0.32 -10.64 -14.18
N ASP A 34 1.31 -10.24 -14.97
CA ASP A 34 2.60 -9.85 -14.41
C ASP A 34 2.51 -8.50 -13.66
N ASN A 35 3.52 -8.18 -12.85
CA ASN A 35 3.53 -6.94 -12.05
C ASN A 35 3.42 -5.67 -12.93
N GLY A 36 3.99 -5.68 -14.13
CA GLY A 36 3.94 -4.54 -15.04
C GLY A 36 2.53 -4.32 -15.60
N GLU A 37 1.88 -5.40 -16.05
CA GLU A 37 0.49 -5.42 -16.49
C GLU A 37 -0.45 -4.99 -15.35
N LEU A 38 -0.24 -5.54 -14.14
CA LEU A 38 -1.07 -5.24 -12.98
C LEU A 38 -0.97 -3.76 -12.60
N LEU A 39 0.26 -3.23 -12.53
CA LEU A 39 0.49 -1.80 -12.30
C LEU A 39 -0.19 -0.94 -13.37
N ALA A 40 -0.14 -1.33 -14.64
CA ALA A 40 -0.81 -0.59 -15.71
C ALA A 40 -2.34 -0.61 -15.58
N LEU A 41 -2.92 -1.72 -15.11
CA LEU A 41 -4.36 -1.85 -14.91
C LEU A 41 -4.87 -1.04 -13.71
N ILE A 42 -4.07 -0.89 -12.65
CA ILE A 42 -4.52 -0.19 -11.43
C ILE A 42 -4.28 1.31 -11.46
N VAL A 43 -3.26 1.80 -12.17
CA VAL A 43 -2.95 3.23 -12.27
C VAL A 43 -4.15 3.99 -12.85
N GLY A 44 -4.57 5.06 -12.16
CA GLY A 44 -5.74 5.86 -12.53
C GLY A 44 -7.10 5.24 -12.18
N ARG A 45 -7.16 3.95 -11.84
CA ARG A 45 -8.38 3.26 -11.38
C ARG A 45 -8.46 3.14 -9.86
N PHE A 46 -7.31 3.05 -9.20
CA PHE A 46 -7.19 2.97 -7.76
C PHE A 46 -6.29 4.09 -7.23
N ASP A 47 -6.54 4.48 -5.98
CA ASP A 47 -5.80 5.57 -5.33
C ASP A 47 -4.54 5.02 -4.62
N VAL A 48 -4.64 3.80 -4.06
CA VAL A 48 -3.56 3.14 -3.30
C VAL A 48 -3.43 1.67 -3.66
N LEU A 49 -2.20 1.18 -3.82
CA LEU A 49 -1.82 -0.24 -3.79
C LEU A 49 -1.30 -0.62 -2.41
N ILE A 50 -1.79 -1.72 -1.81
CA ILE A 50 -1.18 -2.35 -0.63
C ILE A 50 -0.45 -3.61 -1.06
N THR A 51 0.80 -3.75 -0.65
CA THR A 51 1.67 -4.90 -0.96
C THR A 51 2.58 -5.24 0.22
N SER A 52 3.02 -6.50 0.31
CA SER A 52 4.14 -6.89 1.18
C SER A 52 5.48 -7.05 0.44
N ASP A 53 5.54 -6.70 -0.85
CA ASP A 53 6.77 -6.75 -1.64
C ASP A 53 7.61 -5.48 -1.44
N ASP A 54 8.66 -5.60 -0.64
CA ASP A 54 9.57 -4.48 -0.37
C ASP A 54 10.42 -4.09 -1.58
N ASN A 55 10.51 -4.94 -2.62
CA ASN A 55 11.24 -4.54 -3.83
C ASN A 55 10.60 -3.31 -4.49
N LEU A 56 9.26 -3.18 -4.43
CA LEU A 56 8.54 -2.03 -4.97
C LEU A 56 8.95 -0.72 -4.28
N SER A 57 9.37 -0.74 -3.01
CA SER A 57 9.79 0.48 -2.30
C SER A 57 11.03 1.13 -2.94
N SER A 58 11.86 0.34 -3.61
CA SER A 58 13.10 0.77 -4.27
C SER A 58 12.97 1.09 -5.76
N GLN A 59 11.85 0.74 -6.41
CA GLN A 59 11.71 0.91 -7.85
C GLN A 59 11.43 2.37 -8.26
N GLN A 60 12.28 2.92 -9.14
CA GLN A 60 12.12 4.27 -9.71
C GLN A 60 11.05 4.36 -10.79
N ASN A 61 10.70 3.25 -11.46
CA ASN A 61 9.67 3.19 -12.50
C ASN A 61 8.24 3.50 -11.99
N LEU A 62 8.08 3.65 -10.68
CA LEU A 62 6.85 4.06 -9.99
C LEU A 62 6.68 5.58 -9.92
N ILE A 63 7.76 6.35 -10.16
CA ILE A 63 7.75 7.80 -10.15
C ILE A 63 6.85 8.31 -11.30
N GLY A 64 6.03 9.33 -11.01
CA GLY A 64 5.11 9.96 -11.95
C GLY A 64 3.83 9.17 -12.23
N ARG A 65 3.64 8.01 -11.60
CA ARG A 65 2.37 7.27 -11.71
C ARG A 65 1.34 7.88 -10.77
N ASN A 66 0.11 8.03 -11.25
CA ASN A 66 -1.03 8.45 -10.42
C ASN A 66 -1.54 7.28 -9.56
N LEU A 67 -0.69 6.81 -8.63
CA LEU A 67 -0.95 5.71 -7.72
C LEU A 67 -0.02 5.84 -6.49
N SER A 68 -0.60 5.86 -5.30
CA SER A 68 0.16 5.76 -4.05
C SER A 68 0.34 4.30 -3.61
N ILE A 69 1.32 4.01 -2.76
CA ILE A 69 1.67 2.62 -2.38
C ILE A 69 1.89 2.53 -0.87
N VAL A 70 1.38 1.45 -0.25
CA VAL A 70 1.70 1.06 1.12
C VAL A 70 2.42 -0.28 1.10
N VAL A 71 3.64 -0.30 1.62
CA VAL A 71 4.42 -1.53 1.80
C VAL A 71 4.32 -1.95 3.26
N VAL A 72 3.71 -3.11 3.49
CA VAL A 72 3.53 -3.70 4.82
C VAL A 72 4.58 -4.79 5.08
N PRO A 73 4.99 -5.04 6.33
CA PRO A 73 6.11 -5.94 6.61
C PRO A 73 5.72 -7.42 6.50
N THR A 74 4.45 -7.75 6.26
CA THR A 74 3.94 -9.12 6.25
C THR A 74 2.67 -9.25 5.44
N ASN A 75 2.43 -10.43 4.88
CA ASN A 75 1.15 -10.84 4.30
C ASN A 75 0.32 -11.75 5.21
N LYS A 76 0.76 -12.00 6.45
CA LYS A 76 0.03 -12.85 7.40
C LYS A 76 -1.26 -12.15 7.84
N LEU A 77 -2.41 -12.68 7.43
CA LEU A 77 -3.73 -12.12 7.74
C LEU A 77 -3.94 -11.82 9.23
N THR A 78 -3.50 -12.72 10.12
CA THR A 78 -3.62 -12.52 11.57
C THR A 78 -2.90 -11.27 12.05
N LEU A 79 -1.67 -11.03 11.58
CA LEU A 79 -0.88 -9.85 11.95
C LEU A 79 -1.44 -8.58 11.33
N LEU A 80 -1.87 -8.64 10.07
CA LEU A 80 -2.51 -7.52 9.38
C LEU A 80 -3.82 -7.11 10.07
N ARG A 81 -4.62 -8.09 10.52
CA ARG A 81 -5.85 -7.83 11.31
C ARG A 81 -5.55 -7.22 12.66
N ALA A 82 -4.57 -7.76 13.39
CA ALA A 82 -4.15 -7.21 14.68
C ALA A 82 -3.66 -5.75 14.55
N ASN A 83 -3.17 -5.36 13.37
CA ASN A 83 -2.66 -4.03 13.08
C ASN A 83 -3.56 -3.24 12.10
N ALA A 84 -4.85 -3.59 12.00
CA ALA A 84 -5.77 -2.91 11.08
C ALA A 84 -5.88 -1.41 11.36
N ALA A 85 -5.79 -0.99 12.63
CA ALA A 85 -5.78 0.42 12.99
C ALA A 85 -4.58 1.18 12.40
N ALA A 86 -3.40 0.55 12.37
CA ALA A 86 -2.20 1.13 11.78
C ALA A 86 -2.40 1.39 10.28
N LEU A 87 -2.94 0.40 9.56
CA LEU A 87 -3.23 0.52 8.13
C LEU A 87 -4.27 1.61 7.85
N ARG A 88 -5.35 1.67 8.65
CA ARG A 88 -6.39 2.68 8.51
C ARG A 88 -5.83 4.10 8.69
N ILE A 89 -5.05 4.33 9.75
CA ILE A 89 -4.41 5.64 9.99
C ILE A 89 -3.53 6.03 8.80
N THR A 90 -2.72 5.10 8.30
CA THR A 90 -1.87 5.36 7.13
C THR A 90 -2.70 5.70 5.89
N LEU A 91 -3.78 4.98 5.60
CA LEU A 91 -4.65 5.26 4.46
C LEU A 91 -5.37 6.62 4.59
N GLU A 92 -5.84 6.96 5.79
CA GLU A 92 -6.50 8.25 6.06
C GLU A 92 -5.54 9.44 5.91
N GLU A 93 -4.32 9.32 6.42
CA GLU A 93 -3.26 10.32 6.21
C GLU A 93 -2.95 10.48 4.71
N MET A 94 -2.79 9.36 4.00
CA MET A 94 -2.52 9.37 2.55
C MET A 94 -3.63 9.99 1.73
N ALA A 95 -4.89 9.86 2.15
CA ALA A 95 -6.04 10.49 1.50
C ALA A 95 -5.96 12.04 1.52
N SER A 96 -5.19 12.59 2.46
CA SER A 96 -5.04 14.04 2.66
C SER A 96 -3.87 14.62 1.88
N TYR A 97 -3.02 13.79 1.25
CA TYR A 97 -1.90 14.26 0.45
C TYR A 97 -2.36 14.66 -0.96
N ASP A 98 -1.80 15.76 -1.46
CA ASP A 98 -2.00 16.28 -2.82
C ASP A 98 -1.04 15.68 -3.85
N HIS A 99 -0.18 14.76 -3.40
CA HIS A 99 0.84 14.09 -4.19
C HIS A 99 0.88 12.60 -3.88
N GLN A 100 1.43 11.82 -4.82
CA GLN A 100 1.55 10.38 -4.69
C GLN A 100 2.77 10.05 -3.84
N VAL A 101 2.61 9.07 -2.96
CA VAL A 101 3.64 8.66 -2.02
C VAL A 101 3.73 7.14 -1.95
N ILE A 102 4.90 6.67 -1.55
CA ILE A 102 5.08 5.32 -1.04
C ILE A 102 5.36 5.39 0.46
N VAL A 103 4.58 4.65 1.25
CA VAL A 103 4.76 4.53 2.70
C VAL A 103 5.17 3.10 3.02
N THR A 104 6.38 2.93 3.56
CA THR A 104 6.88 1.64 4.04
C THR A 104 6.70 1.57 5.56
N ILE A 105 6.08 0.49 6.03
CA ILE A 105 5.88 0.21 7.45
C ILE A 105 6.75 -0.98 7.84
N ASN A 106 7.59 -0.83 8.86
CA ASN A 106 8.40 -1.94 9.35
C ASN A 106 7.74 -2.66 10.54
N TRP A 107 8.36 -3.77 10.97
CA TRP A 107 7.89 -4.59 12.10
C TRP A 107 7.71 -3.82 13.43
N LYS A 108 8.48 -2.75 13.64
CA LYS A 108 8.38 -1.90 14.84
C LYS A 108 7.28 -0.83 14.74
N GLY A 109 6.54 -0.79 13.61
CA GLY A 109 5.54 0.24 13.34
C GLY A 109 6.14 1.59 12.92
N LYS A 110 7.45 1.66 12.66
CA LYS A 110 8.06 2.85 12.05
C LYS A 110 7.59 2.95 10.61
N ARG A 111 7.16 4.16 10.23
CA ARG A 111 6.65 4.49 8.91
C ARG A 111 7.59 5.46 8.22
N VAL A 112 7.92 5.15 6.98
CA VAL A 112 8.81 5.95 6.16
C VAL A 112 8.08 6.28 4.87
N MET A 113 7.90 7.57 4.59
CA MET A 113 7.24 8.08 3.40
C MET A 113 8.28 8.58 2.40
N ARG A 114 8.14 8.23 1.13
CA ARG A 114 8.89 8.81 0.02
C ARG A 114 7.91 9.32 -1.02
N ARG A 115 8.16 10.50 -1.57
CA ARG A 115 7.31 11.06 -2.63
C ARG A 115 7.56 10.35 -3.96
N LEU A 116 6.53 10.24 -4.79
CA LEU A 116 6.57 9.62 -6.13
C LEU A 116 6.43 10.65 -7.26
N ASP A 117 6.34 11.94 -6.97
CA ASP A 117 6.21 13.02 -7.96
C ASP A 117 7.55 13.63 -8.41
N HIS A 118 8.62 13.46 -7.63
CA HIS A 118 9.96 13.94 -7.96
C HIS A 118 10.98 12.80 -8.07
N ALA A 119 11.97 12.97 -8.97
CA ALA A 119 13.09 12.05 -9.11
C ALA A 119 13.99 12.00 -7.86
N THR A 120 13.93 13.02 -7.01
CA THR A 120 14.61 13.07 -5.72
C THR A 120 13.93 12.15 -4.72
N SER A 121 14.70 11.21 -4.17
CA SER A 121 14.26 10.21 -3.18
C SER A 121 14.08 10.79 -1.78
N GLU A 122 13.54 12.01 -1.67
CA GLU A 122 13.30 12.64 -0.37
C GLU A 122 12.35 11.78 0.45
N THR A 123 12.87 11.37 1.61
CA THR A 123 12.25 10.42 2.50
C THR A 123 12.01 11.11 3.82
N SER A 124 10.79 10.98 4.35
CA SER A 124 10.36 11.57 5.61
C SER A 124 9.86 10.48 6.56
N GLU A 125 10.21 10.58 7.83
CA GLU A 125 9.66 9.70 8.86
C GLU A 125 8.27 10.21 9.27
N LEU A 126 7.28 9.33 9.19
CA LEU A 126 5.93 9.62 9.69
C LEU A 126 5.81 9.19 11.14
N THR A 127 4.80 9.69 11.84
CA THR A 127 4.47 9.26 13.20
C THR A 127 4.37 7.73 13.24
N PRO A 128 5.06 7.04 14.16
CA PRO A 128 5.00 5.59 14.22
C PRO A 128 3.60 5.10 14.60
N VAL A 129 3.27 3.91 14.13
CA VAL A 129 2.03 3.18 14.44
C VAL A 129 2.31 1.99 15.35
N SER A 130 1.26 1.31 15.81
CA SER A 130 1.42 0.09 16.59
C SER A 130 2.31 -0.93 15.87
N PRO A 131 3.23 -1.60 16.60
CA PRO A 131 4.15 -2.55 16.01
C PRO A 131 3.44 -3.83 15.59
N PHE A 132 3.92 -4.44 14.49
CA PHE A 132 3.45 -5.71 13.98
C PHE A 132 4.06 -6.85 14.81
N ARG A 133 3.57 -7.04 16.04
CA ARG A 133 4.03 -8.09 16.95
C ARG A 133 3.37 -9.43 16.62
N THR A 134 4.15 -10.50 16.74
CA THR A 134 3.65 -11.89 16.68
C THR A 134 3.14 -12.33 18.04
#